data_AF-A0A352A5G1-F1
#
_entry.id   AF-A0A352A5G1-F1
#
_cell.length_a   1.000
_cell.length_b   1.000
_cell.length_c   1.000
_cell.angle_alpha   90.00
_cell.angle_beta   90.00
_cell.angle_gamma   90.00
#
_symmetry.space_group_name_H-M   'P 1'
#
loop_
_entity.id
_entity.type
_entity.pdbx_description
1 polymer ?
#
loop_
_entity_poly.entity_id
_entity_poly.type
_entity_poly.pdbx_seq_one_letter_code
_entity_poly.pdbx_strand_id
1 'polypeptide(L)' 'MLIDSHAHLNDERFDDDREQVINSLIKNGIELVLNPGYDLESSKIS' A
#
# COMPACT_ATOMS: atom_id res chain seq x y z
N MET A 1 3.07 -5.65 -16.46
CA MET A 1 2.84 -4.48 -15.61
C MET A 1 1.42 -4.43 -15.10
N LEU A 2 1.22 -4.97 -13.90
CA LEU A 2 0.02 -4.74 -13.10
C LEU A 2 0.32 -3.67 -12.06
N ILE A 3 -0.60 -2.73 -11.92
CA ILE A 3 -0.50 -1.63 -10.96
C ILE A 3 -1.79 -1.63 -10.16
N ASP A 4 -1.67 -1.64 -8.84
CA ASP A 4 -2.79 -1.29 -7.97
C ASP A 4 -2.87 0.23 -7.91
N SER A 5 -3.91 0.79 -8.53
CA SER A 5 -4.09 2.23 -8.62
C SER A 5 -4.53 2.87 -7.30
N HIS A 6 -4.96 2.10 -6.30
CA HIS A 6 -5.46 2.65 -5.04
C HIS A 6 -5.43 1.63 -3.90
N ALA A 7 -4.54 1.86 -2.93
CA ALA A 7 -4.56 1.21 -1.63
C ALA A 7 -4.36 2.21 -0.49
N HIS A 8 -4.60 1.78 0.75
CA HIS A 8 -4.27 2.50 1.98
C HIS A 8 -3.39 1.61 2.86
N LEU A 9 -2.18 1.27 2.39
CA LEU A 9 -1.29 0.34 3.09
C LEU A 9 -0.61 0.96 4.31
N ASN A 10 -0.70 2.28 4.47
CA ASN A 10 -0.24 3.02 5.65
C ASN A 10 -1.24 3.00 6.81
N ASP A 11 -2.43 2.42 6.62
CA ASP A 11 -3.44 2.26 7.66
C ASP A 11 -2.92 1.36 8.81
N GLU A 12 -3.29 1.71 10.05
CA GLU A 12 -2.87 1.01 11.28
C GLU A 12 -3.29 -0.47 11.29
N ARG A 13 -4.35 -0.83 10.56
CA ARG A 13 -4.79 -2.24 10.44
C ARG A 13 -3.74 -3.17 9.84
N PHE A 14 -2.72 -2.61 9.19
CA PHE A 14 -1.61 -3.35 8.58
C PHE A 14 -0.33 -3.32 9.41
N ASP A 15 -0.32 -2.71 10.60
CA ASP A 15 0.93 -2.54 11.37
C ASP A 15 1.62 -3.87 11.71
N ASP A 16 0.85 -4.93 11.92
CA ASP A 16 1.39 -6.25 12.26
C ASP A 16 1.88 -7.05 11.03
N ASP A 17 1.39 -6.77 9.82
CA ASP A 17 1.56 -7.64 8.65
C ASP A 17 1.89 -6.93 7.33
N ARG A 18 2.11 -5.62 7.32
CA ARG A 18 2.36 -4.80 6.12
C ARG A 18 3.40 -5.40 5.18
N GLU A 19 4.54 -5.84 5.71
CA GLU A 19 5.59 -6.46 4.88
C GLU A 19 5.12 -7.77 4.22
N GLN A 20 4.30 -8.55 4.92
CA GLN A 20 3.76 -9.80 4.38
C GLN A 20 2.77 -9.51 3.26
N VAL A 21 1.92 -8.50 3.43
CA VAL A 21 1.00 -8.01 2.39
C VAL A 21 1.78 -7.53 1.17
N ILE A 22 2.77 -6.66 1.32
CA ILE A 22 3.60 -6.15 0.21
C ILE A 22 4.30 -7.31 -0.52
N ASN A 23 4.89 -8.25 0.21
CA ASN A 23 5.52 -9.43 -0.38
C ASN A 23 4.51 -10.30 -1.16
N SER A 24 3.27 -10.40 -0.69
CA SER A 24 2.21 -11.12 -1.41
C SER A 24 1.84 -10.40 -2.72
N LEU A 25 1.80 -9.06 -2.74
CA LEU A 25 1.50 -8.27 -3.95
C LEU A 25 2.59 -8.50 -5.01
N ILE A 26 3.86 -8.46 -4.61
CA ILE A 26 5.00 -8.75 -5.49
C ILE A 26 4.90 -10.17 -6.07
N LYS A 27 4.62 -11.18 -5.22
CA LYS A 27 4.46 -12.58 -5.66
C LYS A 27 3.31 -12.77 -6.65
N ASN A 28 2.27 -11.93 -6.55
CA ASN A 28 1.11 -11.93 -7.45
C ASN A 28 1.32 -11.05 -8.70
N GLY A 29 2.52 -10.51 -8.92
CA GLY A 29 2.87 -9.76 -10.12
C GLY A 29 2.38 -8.30 -10.13
N ILE A 30 2.00 -7.75 -8.97
CA ILE A 30 1.78 -6.31 -8.80
C ILE A 30 3.14 -5.63 -8.72
N GLU A 31 3.43 -4.75 -9.68
CA GLU A 31 4.73 -4.07 -9.81
C GLU A 31 4.75 -2.71 -9.11
N LEU A 32 3.58 -2.09 -8.91
CA LEU A 32 3.43 -0.80 -8.24
C LEU A 32 2.07 -0.74 -7.52
N VAL A 33 2.06 -0.09 -6.35
CA VAL A 33 0.85 0.24 -5.59
C VAL A 33 0.86 1.73 -5.33
N LEU A 34 -0.21 2.42 -5.69
CA LEU A 34 -0.42 3.81 -5.28
C LEU A 34 -1.12 3.82 -3.92
N ASN A 35 -0.62 4.67 -3.01
CA ASN A 35 -1.12 4.78 -1.65
C ASN A 35 -1.69 6.20 -1.37
N PRO A 36 -2.86 6.58 -1.94
CA PRO A 36 -3.35 7.96 -1.85
C PRO A 36 -3.59 8.40 -0.40
N GLY A 37 -3.21 9.63 -0.07
CA GLY A 37 -3.59 10.26 1.19
C GLY A 37 -5.11 10.56 1.22
N TYR A 38 -5.71 10.44 2.40
CA TYR A 38 -7.13 10.73 2.65
C TYR A 38 -7.35 11.99 3.51
N ASP A 39 -6.28 12.55 4.05
CA ASP A 39 -6.20 13.84 4.73
C ASP A 39 -4.80 14.46 4.56
N LEU A 40 -4.56 15.64 5.15
CA LEU A 40 -3.27 16.32 5.04
C LEU A 40 -2.12 15.57 5.70
N GLU A 41 -2.38 14.81 6.77
CA GLU A 41 -1.33 14.12 7.51
C GLU A 41 -0.93 12.82 6.79
N SER A 42 -1.90 12.01 6.40
CA SER A 42 -1.68 10.82 5.55
C SER A 42 -0.96 11.18 4.26
N SER A 43 -1.32 12.30 3.61
CA SER A 43 -0.66 12.74 2.37
C SER A 43 0.84 13.04 2.51
N LYS A 44 1.34 13.29 3.72
CA LYS A 44 2.79 13.53 3.96
C LYS A 44 3.58 12.24 4.17
N ILE A 45 2.89 11.15 4.50
CA ILE A 45 3.48 9.86 4.90
C ILE A 45 3.28 8.79 3.81
N SER A 46 2.27 8.99 2.95
CA SER A 46 1.91 8.19 1.77
C SER A 46 3.00 8.05 0.71
#